data_AF-A0A8C0G6I6-F1
#
_entry.id   AF-A0A8C0G6I6-F1
#
_cell.length_a   1.000
_cell.length_b   1.000
_cell.length_c   1.000
_cell.angle_alpha   90.00
_cell.angle_beta   90.00
_cell.angle_gamma   90.00
#
_symmetry.space_group_name_H-M   'P 1'
#
loop_
_entity.id
_entity.type
_entity.pdbx_description
1 polymer ?
#
loop_
_entity_poly.entity_id
_entity_poly.type
_entity_poly.pdbx_seq_one_letter_code
_entity_poly.pdbx_strand_id
1 'polypeptide(L)'
;MALTVHFEEAATAKERSKISKVGAFCCGLSLCNQHTIVLYVLCIVLWVLFQLFKGKELSFGHLLKLGLCFLAGLLPYLYLPASSYLNRARWTWGDQTTFQGFLTHFLREEYGTFSLVNSVTHMKTELSFTVPALAIMAWLRTKSSMIWLFTGMFCIYSLFFAWRANLDITKPLFMGVVERFWMQSNAVVAVLAGLGLASLFSVGNTVLENNRVLQCVEWLSAVALVMSQIYANYR
;
A
#
# COMPACT_ATOMS: atom_id res chain seq x y z
N MET A 1 -5.61 2.16 -0.39
CA MET A 1 -5.93 2.67 0.95
C MET A 1 -6.97 3.78 0.87
N ALA A 2 -6.66 5.06 0.63
CA ALA A 2 -7.70 6.12 0.58
C ALA A 2 -8.85 5.84 -0.43
N LEU A 3 -8.53 5.46 -1.68
CA LEU A 3 -9.55 5.05 -2.67
C LEU A 3 -10.32 3.78 -2.26
N THR A 4 -9.77 2.96 -1.37
CA THR A 4 -10.41 1.75 -0.82
C THR A 4 -11.46 2.14 0.23
N VAL A 5 -11.16 3.13 1.08
CA VAL A 5 -12.09 3.74 2.04
C VAL A 5 -13.28 4.32 1.30
N HIS A 6 -13.04 5.23 0.35
CA HIS A 6 -14.11 5.85 -0.45
C HIS A 6 -14.91 4.84 -1.28
N PHE A 7 -14.33 3.70 -1.67
CA PHE A 7 -15.07 2.64 -2.34
C PHE A 7 -16.02 1.89 -1.40
N GLU A 8 -15.64 1.66 -0.13
CA GLU A 8 -16.52 1.08 0.89
C GLU A 8 -17.63 2.06 1.32
N GLU A 9 -17.30 3.35 1.44
CA GLU A 9 -18.24 4.42 1.83
C GLU A 9 -19.21 4.85 0.71
N ALA A 10 -18.86 4.64 -0.56
CA ALA A 10 -19.66 5.11 -1.68
C ALA A 10 -21.07 4.51 -1.66
N ALA A 11 -22.09 5.37 -1.54
CA ALA A 11 -23.48 4.94 -1.46
C ALA A 11 -23.98 4.35 -2.80
N THR A 12 -23.62 4.96 -3.94
CA THR A 12 -24.17 4.56 -5.25
C THR A 12 -23.23 3.69 -6.07
N ALA A 13 -23.83 2.80 -6.89
CA ALA A 13 -23.10 2.00 -7.89
C ALA A 13 -22.31 2.86 -8.90
N LYS A 14 -22.82 4.07 -9.20
CA LYS A 14 -22.17 5.02 -10.11
C LYS A 14 -20.86 5.57 -9.50
N GLU A 15 -20.86 5.89 -8.21
CA GLU A 15 -19.66 6.32 -7.48
C GLU A 15 -18.68 5.17 -7.32
N ARG A 16 -19.13 3.98 -6.88
CA ARG A 16 -18.31 2.77 -6.82
C ARG A 16 -17.62 2.49 -8.16
N SER A 17 -18.35 2.58 -9.27
CA SER A 17 -17.79 2.41 -10.62
C SER A 17 -16.85 3.56 -11.05
N LYS A 18 -16.99 4.79 -10.52
CA LYS A 18 -16.00 5.86 -10.77
C LYS A 18 -14.71 5.59 -9.99
N ILE A 19 -14.84 5.28 -8.70
CA ILE A 19 -13.72 5.05 -7.78
C ILE A 19 -12.93 3.80 -8.17
N SER A 20 -13.60 2.71 -8.58
CA SER A 20 -12.92 1.48 -9.04
C SER A 20 -12.05 1.71 -10.29
N LYS A 21 -12.46 2.57 -11.23
CA LYS A 21 -11.67 2.93 -12.42
C LYS A 21 -10.43 3.75 -12.06
N VAL A 22 -10.58 4.75 -11.19
CA VAL A 22 -9.45 5.53 -10.67
C VAL A 22 -8.51 4.63 -9.87
N GLY A 23 -9.05 3.73 -9.04
CA GLY A 23 -8.30 2.72 -8.31
C GLY A 23 -7.52 1.78 -9.21
N ALA A 24 -8.12 1.29 -10.30
CA ALA A 24 -7.45 0.45 -11.29
C ALA A 24 -6.28 1.18 -11.95
N PHE A 25 -6.47 2.43 -12.39
CA PHE A 25 -5.39 3.28 -12.91
C PHE A 25 -4.27 3.48 -11.89
N CYS A 26 -4.61 3.81 -10.64
CA CYS A 26 -3.63 3.96 -9.55
C CYS A 26 -2.90 2.64 -9.23
N CYS A 27 -3.51 1.48 -9.42
CA CYS A 27 -2.85 0.18 -9.25
C CYS A 27 -1.83 -0.10 -10.37
N GLY A 28 -2.13 0.28 -11.62
CA GLY A 28 -1.14 0.22 -12.70
C GLY A 28 0.03 1.19 -12.46
N LEU A 29 -0.28 2.42 -12.06
CA LEU A 29 0.71 3.44 -11.77
C LEU A 29 1.60 3.08 -10.57
N SER A 30 1.06 2.40 -9.54
CA SER A 30 1.84 1.99 -8.39
C SER A 30 2.86 0.88 -8.71
N LEU A 31 2.53 -0.02 -9.65
CA LEU A 31 3.47 -1.04 -10.13
C LEU A 31 4.71 -0.41 -10.79
N CYS A 32 4.52 0.69 -11.53
CA CYS A 32 5.62 1.48 -12.12
C CYS A 32 6.60 2.04 -11.09
N ASN A 33 6.18 2.20 -9.84
CA ASN A 33 7.01 2.69 -8.74
C ASN A 33 7.69 1.55 -7.96
N GLN A 34 6.97 0.47 -7.67
CA GLN A 34 7.45 -0.59 -6.77
C GLN A 34 6.79 -1.95 -7.10
N HIS A 35 7.53 -2.91 -7.67
CA HIS A 35 6.99 -4.23 -8.01
C HIS A 35 6.33 -4.97 -6.84
N THR A 36 6.82 -4.80 -5.61
CA THR A 36 6.29 -5.48 -4.41
C THR A 36 4.91 -4.96 -3.97
N ILE A 37 4.42 -3.88 -4.58
CA ILE A 37 3.03 -3.44 -4.44
C ILE A 37 2.04 -4.44 -5.06
N VAL A 38 2.50 -5.35 -5.95
CA VAL A 38 1.63 -6.35 -6.58
C VAL A 38 0.86 -7.19 -5.56
N LEU A 39 1.47 -7.48 -4.40
CA LEU A 39 0.83 -8.20 -3.30
C LEU A 39 -0.39 -7.45 -2.75
N TYR A 40 -0.28 -6.12 -2.65
CA TYR A 40 -1.39 -5.25 -2.24
C TYR A 40 -2.43 -5.09 -3.34
N VAL A 41 -2.00 -4.93 -4.59
CA VAL A 41 -2.89 -4.82 -5.75
C VAL A 41 -3.75 -6.08 -5.89
N LEU A 42 -3.18 -7.28 -5.75
CA LEU A 42 -3.92 -8.54 -5.77
C LEU A 42 -5.00 -8.59 -4.68
N CYS A 43 -4.66 -8.26 -3.43
CA CYS A 43 -5.62 -8.22 -2.33
C CYS A 43 -6.77 -7.23 -2.60
N ILE A 44 -6.43 -6.01 -3.04
CA ILE A 44 -7.40 -4.94 -3.32
C ILE A 44 -8.30 -5.32 -4.50
N VAL A 45 -7.73 -5.85 -5.59
CA VAL A 45 -8.50 -6.25 -6.79
C VAL A 45 -9.46 -7.38 -6.46
N LEU A 46 -9.01 -8.44 -5.76
CA LEU A 46 -9.88 -9.54 -5.35
C LEU A 46 -11.04 -9.05 -4.46
N TRP A 47 -10.76 -8.17 -3.48
CA TRP A 47 -11.79 -7.59 -2.62
C TRP A 47 -12.76 -6.68 -3.38
N VAL A 48 -12.27 -5.76 -4.23
CA VAL A 48 -13.14 -4.88 -5.05
C VAL A 48 -14.03 -5.70 -5.98
N LEU A 49 -13.48 -6.71 -6.66
CA LEU A 49 -14.25 -7.58 -7.56
C LEU A 49 -15.30 -8.40 -6.80
N PHE A 50 -14.96 -8.92 -5.61
CA PHE A 50 -15.92 -9.61 -4.74
C PHE A 50 -17.07 -8.70 -4.30
N GLN A 51 -16.78 -7.46 -3.91
CA GLN A 51 -17.80 -6.49 -3.50
C GLN A 51 -18.70 -6.07 -4.67
N LEU A 52 -18.13 -5.81 -5.87
CA LEU A 52 -18.90 -5.52 -7.08
C LEU A 52 -19.77 -6.72 -7.51
N PHE A 53 -19.26 -7.94 -7.36
CA PHE A 53 -20.03 -9.17 -7.63
C PHE A 53 -21.20 -9.32 -6.65
N LYS A 54 -20.96 -9.15 -5.35
CA LYS A 54 -21.98 -9.18 -4.29
C LYS A 54 -23.07 -8.13 -4.52
N GLY A 55 -22.70 -6.93 -4.97
CA GLY A 55 -23.61 -5.85 -5.36
C GLY A 55 -24.33 -6.04 -6.70
N LYS A 56 -24.01 -7.10 -7.48
CA LYS A 56 -24.48 -7.30 -8.87
C LYS A 56 -24.11 -6.16 -9.82
N GLU A 57 -23.01 -5.45 -9.53
CA GLU A 57 -22.46 -4.31 -10.30
C GLU A 57 -21.34 -4.74 -11.27
N LEU A 58 -20.98 -6.01 -11.24
CA LEU A 58 -19.95 -6.58 -12.11
C LEU A 58 -20.57 -7.03 -13.45
N SER A 59 -20.08 -6.43 -14.53
CA SER A 59 -20.40 -6.84 -15.91
C SER A 59 -19.12 -6.94 -16.73
N PHE A 60 -19.15 -7.69 -17.82
CA PHE A 60 -17.99 -7.84 -18.71
C PHE A 60 -17.48 -6.49 -19.24
N GLY A 61 -18.39 -5.59 -19.64
CA GLY A 61 -18.03 -4.23 -20.06
C GLY A 61 -17.47 -3.35 -18.92
N HIS A 62 -17.80 -3.63 -17.66
CA HIS A 62 -17.16 -2.98 -16.50
C HIS A 62 -15.75 -3.53 -16.29
N LEU A 63 -15.57 -4.85 -16.32
CA LEU A 63 -14.26 -5.52 -16.24
C LEU A 63 -13.28 -5.03 -17.31
N LEU A 64 -13.71 -4.93 -18.58
CA LEU A 64 -12.91 -4.37 -19.65
C LEU A 64 -12.47 -2.92 -19.37
N LYS A 65 -13.37 -2.08 -18.85
CA LYS A 65 -13.03 -0.69 -18.49
C LYS A 65 -12.04 -0.61 -17.34
N LEU A 66 -12.13 -1.51 -16.35
CA LEU A 66 -11.14 -1.61 -15.26
C LEU A 66 -9.77 -2.05 -15.80
N GLY A 67 -9.73 -3.07 -16.67
CA GLY A 67 -8.51 -3.52 -17.35
C GLY A 67 -7.85 -2.42 -18.16
N LEU A 68 -8.62 -1.68 -18.98
CA LEU A 68 -8.12 -0.54 -19.74
C LEU A 68 -7.59 0.59 -18.85
N CYS A 69 -8.26 0.90 -17.73
CA CYS A 69 -7.75 1.89 -16.77
C CYS A 69 -6.44 1.44 -16.12
N PHE A 70 -6.33 0.15 -15.75
CA PHE A 70 -5.10 -0.43 -15.20
C PHE A 70 -3.94 -0.39 -16.21
N LEU A 71 -4.18 -0.78 -17.46
CA LEU A 71 -3.20 -0.69 -18.55
C LEU A 71 -2.77 0.75 -18.82
N ALA A 72 -3.70 1.72 -18.76
CA ALA A 72 -3.36 3.14 -18.85
C ALA A 72 -2.46 3.61 -17.68
N GLY A 73 -2.59 3.00 -16.50
CA GLY A 73 -1.68 3.24 -15.37
C GLY A 73 -0.25 2.72 -15.61
N LEU A 74 -0.08 1.71 -16.45
CA LEU A 74 1.22 1.13 -16.81
C LEU A 74 1.97 1.88 -17.93
N LEU A 75 1.36 2.92 -18.53
CA LEU A 75 1.99 3.72 -19.60
C LEU A 75 3.40 4.26 -19.29
N PRO A 76 3.79 4.61 -18.03
CA PRO A 76 5.16 5.01 -17.73
C PRO A 76 6.22 3.95 -18.10
N TYR A 77 5.89 2.66 -18.11
CA TYR A 77 6.84 1.62 -18.56
C TYR A 77 7.21 1.72 -20.03
N LEU A 78 6.38 2.34 -20.89
CA LEU A 78 6.71 2.58 -22.29
C LEU A 78 7.90 3.54 -22.48
N TYR A 79 8.24 4.33 -21.46
CA TYR A 79 9.43 5.17 -21.48
C TYR A 79 10.73 4.35 -21.54
N LEU A 80 10.76 3.12 -21.00
CA LEU A 80 11.95 2.27 -21.03
C LEU A 80 12.39 1.90 -22.46
N PRO A 81 11.58 1.20 -23.28
CA PRO A 81 11.96 0.87 -24.65
C PRO A 81 12.14 2.14 -25.52
N ALA A 82 11.32 3.18 -25.31
CA ALA A 82 11.43 4.43 -26.08
C ALA A 82 12.74 5.18 -25.80
N SER A 83 13.17 5.27 -24.53
CA SER A 83 14.41 5.96 -24.17
C SER A 83 15.67 5.16 -24.53
N SER A 84 15.59 3.82 -24.52
CA SER A 84 16.63 2.92 -25.06
C SER A 84 16.78 3.11 -26.57
N TYR A 85 15.69 2.98 -27.34
CA TYR A 85 15.71 3.09 -28.80
C TYR A 85 16.21 4.46 -29.30
N LEU A 86 15.84 5.54 -28.59
CA LEU A 86 16.28 6.90 -28.91
C LEU A 86 17.68 7.24 -28.38
N ASN A 87 18.40 6.30 -27.73
CA ASN A 87 19.68 6.53 -27.05
C ASN A 87 19.67 7.76 -26.11
N ARG A 88 18.49 8.02 -25.50
CA ARG A 88 18.26 9.18 -24.62
C ARG A 88 18.68 8.91 -23.18
N ALA A 89 18.65 7.65 -22.77
CA ALA A 89 18.96 7.26 -21.40
C ALA A 89 20.49 7.20 -21.21
N ARG A 90 21.02 8.02 -20.30
CA ARG A 90 22.46 8.05 -19.97
C ARG A 90 22.95 6.82 -19.21
N TRP A 91 22.05 6.17 -18.46
CA TRP A 91 22.34 5.04 -17.59
C TRP A 91 21.13 4.10 -17.58
N THR A 92 21.21 3.01 -18.34
CA THR A 92 20.22 1.92 -18.37
C THR A 92 20.84 0.60 -17.93
N TRP A 93 20.01 -0.27 -17.35
CA TRP A 93 20.38 -1.62 -16.93
C TRP A 93 19.88 -2.64 -17.94
N GLY A 94 20.80 -3.18 -18.73
CA GLY A 94 20.49 -4.02 -19.89
C GLY A 94 19.98 -3.21 -21.10
N ASP A 95 19.64 -3.92 -22.18
CA ASP A 95 19.02 -3.37 -23.39
C ASP A 95 17.51 -3.63 -23.38
N GLN A 96 16.70 -2.57 -23.49
CA GLN A 96 15.22 -2.67 -23.56
C GLN A 96 14.65 -2.42 -24.97
N THR A 97 15.48 -2.42 -26.03
CA THR A 97 14.99 -2.25 -27.42
C THR A 97 14.21 -3.47 -27.93
N THR A 98 14.50 -4.67 -27.40
CA THR A 98 13.78 -5.90 -27.73
C THR A 98 12.69 -6.21 -26.71
N PHE A 99 11.65 -6.94 -27.12
CA PHE A 99 10.58 -7.38 -26.20
C PHE A 99 11.13 -8.26 -25.06
N GLN A 100 12.09 -9.14 -25.36
CA GLN A 100 12.74 -9.97 -24.35
C GLN A 100 13.56 -9.12 -23.37
N GLY A 101 14.37 -8.18 -23.85
CA GLY A 101 15.15 -7.28 -23.00
C GLY A 101 14.28 -6.39 -22.11
N PHE A 102 13.18 -5.87 -22.66
CA PHE A 102 12.14 -5.21 -21.86
C PHE A 102 11.56 -6.14 -20.79
N LEU A 103 11.23 -7.40 -21.12
CA LEU A 103 10.65 -8.35 -20.19
C LEU A 103 11.63 -8.76 -19.07
N THR A 104 12.90 -9.02 -19.39
CA THR A 104 13.98 -9.30 -18.44
C THR A 104 14.18 -8.12 -17.47
N HIS A 105 14.19 -6.89 -17.98
CA HIS A 105 14.26 -5.68 -17.14
C HIS A 105 12.99 -5.48 -16.28
N PHE A 106 11.80 -5.66 -16.87
CA PHE A 106 10.51 -5.52 -16.19
C PHE A 106 10.30 -6.56 -15.09
N LEU A 107 10.60 -7.84 -15.36
CA LEU A 107 10.56 -8.91 -14.36
C LEU A 107 11.71 -8.82 -13.34
N ARG A 108 12.65 -7.89 -13.56
CA ARG A 108 13.84 -7.62 -12.74
C ARG A 108 14.74 -8.85 -12.58
N GLU A 109 14.81 -9.67 -13.62
CA GLU A 109 15.51 -10.96 -13.65
C GLU A 109 17.00 -10.82 -13.27
N GLU A 110 17.68 -9.82 -13.85
CA GLU A 110 19.09 -9.49 -13.59
C GLU A 110 19.36 -9.05 -12.13
N TYR A 111 18.34 -8.62 -11.39
CA TYR A 111 18.47 -8.24 -9.97
C TYR A 111 18.31 -9.43 -9.02
N GLY A 112 18.08 -10.64 -9.53
CA GLY A 112 17.78 -11.83 -8.74
C GLY A 112 16.32 -11.86 -8.29
N THR A 113 15.38 -11.97 -9.25
CA THR A 113 13.95 -12.15 -8.95
C THR A 113 13.79 -13.34 -7.99
N PHE A 114 13.18 -13.07 -6.83
CA PHE A 114 13.10 -14.03 -5.72
C PHE A 114 14.46 -14.41 -5.10
N SER A 115 15.31 -13.43 -4.80
CA SER A 115 16.43 -13.52 -3.83
C SER A 115 16.47 -12.26 -2.95
N LEU A 116 16.02 -12.35 -1.68
CA LEU A 116 15.89 -11.20 -0.76
C LEU A 116 16.52 -11.49 0.63
N VAL A 117 16.25 -10.66 1.66
CA VAL A 117 17.25 -10.26 2.69
C VAL A 117 16.88 -10.65 4.15
N ASN A 118 17.74 -11.41 4.87
CA ASN A 118 17.61 -11.78 6.30
C ASN A 118 17.57 -10.43 7.06
N SER A 119 16.99 -10.27 8.24
CA SER A 119 16.59 -11.21 9.27
C SER A 119 15.27 -10.71 9.88
N VAL A 120 14.43 -11.62 10.37
CA VAL A 120 13.13 -11.26 11.01
C VAL A 120 13.32 -10.51 12.34
N THR A 121 14.51 -10.60 12.95
CA THR A 121 14.84 -10.09 14.29
C THR A 121 15.18 -8.61 14.38
N HIS A 122 15.50 -7.95 13.26
CA HIS A 122 15.82 -6.51 13.21
C HIS A 122 14.75 -5.71 12.45
N MET A 123 13.48 -6.04 12.67
CA MET A 123 12.43 -5.03 12.54
C MET A 123 12.64 -3.98 13.65
N LYS A 124 13.53 -3.01 13.37
CA LYS A 124 13.61 -1.78 14.17
C LYS A 124 12.19 -1.26 14.37
N THR A 125 11.87 -0.87 15.60
CA THR A 125 10.63 -0.20 15.94
C THR A 125 10.63 1.25 15.43
N GLU A 126 10.71 1.42 14.10
CA GLU A 126 10.44 2.69 13.39
C GLU A 126 9.05 3.25 13.78
N LEU A 127 8.16 2.34 14.17
CA LEU A 127 6.89 2.62 14.81
C LEU A 127 7.03 2.40 16.33
N SER A 128 6.98 3.49 17.11
CA SER A 128 6.72 3.39 18.56
C SER A 128 5.45 2.58 18.86
N PHE A 129 5.46 1.82 19.96
CA PHE A 129 4.42 0.89 20.42
C PHE A 129 2.99 1.45 20.42
N THR A 130 2.81 2.77 20.54
CA THR A 130 1.51 3.42 20.46
C THR A 130 0.77 3.15 19.14
N VAL A 131 1.50 3.06 18.01
CA VAL A 131 0.89 2.90 16.68
C VAL A 131 0.32 1.49 16.46
N PRO A 132 1.05 0.38 16.70
CA PRO A 132 0.43 -0.95 16.64
C PRO A 132 -0.67 -1.13 17.71
N ALA A 133 -0.58 -0.50 18.88
CA ALA A 133 -1.65 -0.53 19.88
C ALA A 133 -2.96 0.13 19.36
N LEU A 134 -2.86 1.28 18.69
CA LEU A 134 -4.00 1.92 18.03
C LEU A 134 -4.53 1.07 16.85
N ALA A 135 -3.66 0.45 16.07
CA ALA A 135 -4.06 -0.43 14.96
C ALA A 135 -4.84 -1.68 15.45
N ILE A 136 -4.41 -2.29 16.56
CA ILE A 136 -5.15 -3.36 17.25
C ILE A 136 -6.52 -2.84 17.72
N MET A 137 -6.59 -1.61 18.24
CA MET A 137 -7.86 -1.05 18.68
C MET A 137 -8.86 -0.86 17.55
N ALA A 138 -8.41 -0.43 16.36
CA ALA A 138 -9.25 -0.37 15.15
C ALA A 138 -9.86 -1.75 14.82
N TRP A 139 -9.04 -2.79 14.85
CA TRP A 139 -9.47 -4.17 14.57
C TRP A 139 -10.45 -4.72 15.61
N LEU A 140 -10.28 -4.39 16.88
CA LEU A 140 -11.20 -4.78 17.96
C LEU A 140 -12.55 -4.03 17.90
N ARG A 141 -12.54 -2.75 17.50
CA ARG A 141 -13.71 -1.87 17.58
C ARG A 141 -14.54 -1.81 16.30
N THR A 142 -13.94 -2.02 15.13
CA THR A 142 -14.60 -1.77 13.85
C THR A 142 -14.62 -3.03 12.98
N LYS A 143 -15.83 -3.49 12.63
CA LYS A 143 -16.04 -4.72 11.83
C LYS A 143 -16.18 -4.47 10.32
N SER A 144 -15.53 -3.43 9.81
CA SER A 144 -15.50 -3.11 8.37
C SER A 144 -14.74 -4.18 7.58
N SER A 145 -15.15 -4.42 6.33
CA SER A 145 -14.48 -5.39 5.46
C SER A 145 -13.12 -4.86 4.96
N MET A 146 -12.95 -3.54 4.90
CA MET A 146 -11.68 -2.87 4.62
C MET A 146 -10.63 -3.14 5.69
N ILE A 147 -10.99 -3.24 6.97
CA ILE A 147 -10.01 -3.54 8.03
C ILE A 147 -9.45 -4.96 7.84
N TRP A 148 -10.30 -5.94 7.50
CA TRP A 148 -9.84 -7.28 7.14
C TRP A 148 -8.96 -7.29 5.88
N LEU A 149 -9.28 -6.47 4.88
CA LEU A 149 -8.42 -6.28 3.70
C LEU A 149 -7.05 -5.69 4.08
N PHE A 150 -7.00 -4.62 4.89
CA PHE A 150 -5.74 -4.00 5.32
C PHE A 150 -4.92 -4.93 6.22
N THR A 151 -5.54 -5.62 7.18
CA THR A 151 -4.86 -6.66 7.98
C THR A 151 -4.34 -7.79 7.09
N GLY A 152 -5.14 -8.25 6.11
CA GLY A 152 -4.72 -9.26 5.14
C GLY A 152 -3.53 -8.81 4.29
N MET A 153 -3.54 -7.56 3.80
CA MET A 153 -2.42 -6.94 3.10
C MET A 153 -1.17 -6.91 3.97
N PHE A 154 -1.27 -6.41 5.21
CA PHE A 154 -0.17 -6.37 6.18
C PHE A 154 0.42 -7.78 6.41
N CYS A 155 -0.43 -8.77 6.68
CA CYS A 155 0.00 -10.15 6.93
C CYS A 155 0.65 -10.78 5.69
N ILE A 156 0.01 -10.73 4.52
CA ILE A 156 0.52 -11.33 3.28
C ILE A 156 1.87 -10.73 2.90
N TYR A 157 2.01 -9.40 2.98
CA TYR A 157 3.27 -8.72 2.67
C TYR A 157 4.35 -9.03 3.71
N SER A 158 4.05 -8.93 5.01
CA SER A 158 5.04 -9.20 6.06
C SER A 158 5.49 -10.66 6.07
N LEU A 159 4.59 -11.61 5.84
CA LEU A 159 4.92 -13.03 5.70
C LEU A 159 5.71 -13.31 4.42
N PHE A 160 5.35 -12.72 3.29
CA PHE A 160 6.14 -12.82 2.06
C PHE A 160 7.56 -12.30 2.27
N PHE A 161 7.72 -11.14 2.90
CA PHE A 161 9.03 -10.56 3.18
C PHE A 161 9.83 -11.39 4.19
N ALA A 162 9.22 -11.82 5.29
CA ALA A 162 9.87 -12.68 6.28
C ALA A 162 10.29 -14.04 5.69
N TRP A 163 9.48 -14.63 4.81
CA TRP A 163 9.85 -15.86 4.08
C TRP A 163 10.97 -15.62 3.07
N ARG A 164 10.96 -14.47 2.39
CA ARG A 164 11.95 -14.14 1.35
C ARG A 164 13.29 -13.63 1.90
N ALA A 165 13.43 -13.50 3.21
CA ALA A 165 14.56 -12.90 3.90
C ALA A 165 15.81 -13.82 4.01
N ASN A 166 16.91 -13.61 3.24
CA ASN A 166 18.18 -14.39 3.36
C ASN A 166 19.59 -13.68 3.47
N LEU A 167 19.85 -12.42 3.03
CA LEU A 167 21.17 -11.73 3.21
C LEU A 167 21.43 -10.99 4.57
N ASP A 168 22.70 -10.81 4.93
CA ASP A 168 23.29 -10.40 6.24
C ASP A 168 23.08 -8.93 6.73
N ILE A 169 22.32 -8.72 7.82
CA ILE A 169 22.05 -7.40 8.45
C ILE A 169 23.27 -6.75 9.13
N THR A 170 24.35 -7.48 9.43
CA THR A 170 25.54 -6.84 10.03
C THR A 170 26.18 -5.80 9.10
N LYS A 171 25.88 -5.87 7.79
CA LYS A 171 26.31 -4.91 6.78
C LYS A 171 25.30 -3.76 6.67
N PRO A 172 25.72 -2.49 6.90
CA PRO A 172 24.79 -1.34 6.91
C PRO A 172 24.08 -1.13 5.56
N LEU A 173 24.72 -1.52 4.45
CA LEU A 173 24.09 -1.49 3.12
C LEU A 173 22.84 -2.38 3.03
N PHE A 174 22.88 -3.57 3.62
CA PHE A 174 21.76 -4.52 3.56
C PHE A 174 20.66 -4.16 4.57
N MET A 175 21.02 -3.60 5.72
CA MET A 175 20.07 -3.01 6.67
C MET A 175 19.22 -1.91 5.99
N GLY A 176 19.84 -0.95 5.30
CA GLY A 176 19.12 0.12 4.59
C GLY A 176 18.25 -0.38 3.41
N VAL A 177 18.55 -1.56 2.85
CA VAL A 177 17.65 -2.22 1.87
C VAL A 177 16.42 -2.78 2.58
N VAL A 178 16.60 -3.47 3.71
CA VAL A 178 15.52 -4.06 4.53
C VAL A 178 14.58 -2.97 5.04
N GLU A 179 15.10 -1.90 5.64
CA GLU A 179 14.33 -0.76 6.17
C GLU A 179 13.38 -0.17 5.12
N ARG A 180 13.83 0.00 3.87
CA ARG A 180 13.00 0.51 2.75
C ARG A 180 11.82 -0.40 2.41
N PHE A 181 11.99 -1.72 2.51
CA PHE A 181 10.90 -2.65 2.24
C PHE A 181 9.87 -2.71 3.36
N TRP A 182 10.26 -2.47 4.62
CA TRP A 182 9.31 -2.40 5.74
C TRP A 182 8.39 -1.16 5.67
N MET A 183 8.82 -0.07 5.03
CA MET A 183 8.01 1.15 4.86
C MET A 183 6.59 0.87 4.32
N GLN A 184 6.46 -0.04 3.35
CA GLN A 184 5.17 -0.40 2.76
C GLN A 184 4.24 -1.07 3.78
N SER A 185 4.77 -1.93 4.65
CA SER A 185 4.02 -2.56 5.75
C SER A 185 3.65 -1.55 6.83
N ASN A 186 4.61 -0.70 7.21
CA ASN A 186 4.42 0.37 8.19
C ASN A 186 3.31 1.34 7.79
N ALA A 187 3.17 1.65 6.49
CA ALA A 187 2.09 2.50 5.97
C ALA A 187 0.70 1.91 6.24
N VAL A 188 0.52 0.58 6.20
CA VAL A 188 -0.76 -0.07 6.52
C VAL A 188 -1.04 0.00 8.03
N VAL A 189 -0.03 -0.25 8.85
CA VAL A 189 -0.15 -0.13 10.32
C VAL A 189 -0.50 1.31 10.72
N ALA A 190 0.10 2.31 10.08
CA ALA A 190 -0.22 3.73 10.31
C ALA A 190 -1.66 4.09 9.91
N VAL A 191 -2.17 3.57 8.79
CA VAL A 191 -3.58 3.77 8.40
C VAL A 191 -4.55 3.09 9.38
N LEU A 192 -4.25 1.86 9.81
CA LEU A 192 -5.05 1.19 10.84
C LEU A 192 -5.00 1.93 12.19
N ALA A 193 -3.85 2.50 12.56
CA ALA A 193 -3.72 3.30 13.78
C ALA A 193 -4.54 4.61 13.72
N GLY A 194 -4.59 5.26 12.56
CA GLY A 194 -5.46 6.43 12.33
C GLY A 194 -6.94 6.09 12.49
N LEU A 195 -7.39 4.96 11.92
CA LEU A 195 -8.75 4.45 12.14
C LEU A 195 -9.01 4.10 13.60
N GLY A 196 -8.01 3.56 14.30
CA GLY A 196 -8.07 3.27 15.74
C GLY A 196 -8.26 4.53 16.57
N LEU A 197 -7.47 5.56 16.30
CA LEU A 197 -7.57 6.88 16.95
C LEU A 197 -8.95 7.51 16.74
N ALA A 198 -9.45 7.52 15.51
CA ALA A 198 -10.82 7.99 15.21
C ALA A 198 -11.89 7.16 15.95
N SER A 199 -11.68 5.85 16.13
CA SER A 199 -12.60 5.00 16.90
C SER A 199 -12.58 5.24 18.42
N LEU A 200 -11.47 5.75 18.98
CA LEU A 200 -11.43 6.24 20.37
C LEU A 200 -12.25 7.51 20.54
N PHE A 201 -12.04 8.49 19.65
CA PHE A 201 -12.70 9.79 19.74
C PHE A 201 -14.18 9.72 19.35
N SER A 202 -14.61 8.80 18.47
CA SER A 202 -16.04 8.57 18.24
C SER A 202 -16.76 8.06 19.48
N VAL A 203 -16.14 7.17 20.28
CA VAL A 203 -16.67 6.78 21.60
C VAL A 203 -16.67 7.97 22.57
N GLY A 204 -15.61 8.78 22.58
CA GLY A 204 -15.56 10.02 23.36
C GLY A 204 -16.72 10.99 23.06
N ASN A 205 -17.07 11.18 21.79
CA ASN A 205 -18.22 12.01 21.37
C ASN A 205 -19.58 11.43 21.81
N THR A 206 -19.69 10.12 22.07
CA THR A 206 -20.93 9.57 22.67
C THR A 206 -21.06 9.82 24.18
N VAL A 207 -19.99 10.29 24.83
CA VAL A 207 -19.92 10.56 26.28
C VAL A 207 -19.80 12.05 26.61
N LEU A 208 -19.18 12.85 25.72
CA LEU A 208 -19.11 14.31 25.82
C LEU A 208 -19.87 14.99 24.67
N GLU A 209 -20.82 15.87 24.98
CA GLU A 209 -21.61 16.62 23.99
C GLU A 209 -20.79 17.67 23.17
N ASN A 210 -19.53 17.93 23.52
CA ASN A 210 -18.72 19.00 22.92
C ASN A 210 -17.87 18.53 21.71
N ASN A 211 -18.55 18.27 20.60
CA ASN A 211 -17.96 17.78 19.35
C ASN A 211 -16.75 18.61 18.83
N ARG A 212 -16.74 19.94 19.00
CA ARG A 212 -15.66 20.79 18.47
C ARG A 212 -14.36 20.67 19.25
N VAL A 213 -14.45 20.62 20.58
CA VAL A 213 -13.26 20.44 21.42
C VAL A 213 -12.66 19.06 21.18
N LEU A 214 -13.49 18.02 21.08
CA LEU A 214 -12.99 16.67 20.86
C LEU A 214 -12.32 16.50 19.48
N GLN A 215 -12.88 17.08 18.41
CA GLN A 215 -12.22 17.13 17.10
C GLN A 215 -10.86 17.85 17.16
N CYS A 216 -10.77 18.97 17.89
CA CYS A 216 -9.48 19.67 18.06
C CYS A 216 -8.45 18.80 18.78
N VAL A 217 -8.86 18.09 19.85
CA VAL A 217 -8.00 17.16 20.60
C VAL A 217 -7.58 15.96 19.73
N GLU A 218 -8.48 15.42 18.90
CA GLU A 218 -8.17 14.36 17.94
C GLU A 218 -7.04 14.79 16.99
N TRP A 219 -7.19 15.94 16.30
CA TRP A 219 -6.17 16.47 15.40
C TRP A 219 -4.85 16.77 16.11
N LEU A 220 -4.89 17.40 17.29
CA LEU A 220 -3.68 17.68 18.09
C LEU A 220 -2.97 16.40 18.51
N SER A 221 -3.72 15.35 18.91
CA SER A 221 -3.14 14.05 19.27
C SER A 221 -2.49 13.35 18.08
N ALA A 222 -3.12 13.39 16.90
CA ALA A 222 -2.56 12.84 15.67
C ALA A 222 -1.25 13.55 15.28
N VAL A 223 -1.23 14.90 15.33
CA VAL A 223 -0.02 15.69 15.06
C VAL A 223 1.08 15.38 16.07
N ALA A 224 0.77 15.33 17.36
CA ALA A 224 1.74 15.01 18.41
C ALA A 224 2.35 13.61 18.24
N LEU A 225 1.55 12.61 17.85
CA LEU A 225 2.03 11.26 17.54
C LEU A 225 2.97 11.25 16.33
N VAL A 226 2.62 11.94 15.24
CA VAL A 226 3.48 12.04 14.04
C VAL A 226 4.80 12.75 14.36
N MET A 227 4.76 13.89 15.07
CA MET A 227 5.96 14.62 15.46
C MET A 227 6.87 13.80 16.40
N SER A 228 6.28 13.02 17.31
CA SER A 228 7.01 12.10 18.19
C SER A 228 7.73 11.00 17.39
N GLN A 229 7.08 10.40 16.39
CA GLN A 229 7.73 9.40 15.51
C GLN A 229 8.86 10.00 14.67
N ILE A 230 8.68 11.22 14.14
CA ILE A 230 9.73 11.91 13.38
C ILE A 230 10.94 12.17 14.29
N TYR A 231 10.70 12.72 15.49
CA TYR A 231 11.76 13.01 16.46
C TYR A 231 12.48 11.74 16.97
N ALA A 232 11.77 10.61 17.10
CA ALA A 232 12.37 9.35 17.56
C ALA A 232 13.31 8.72 16.51
N ASN A 233 13.00 8.86 15.22
CA ASN A 233 13.73 8.18 14.14
C ASN A 233 14.79 9.06 13.43
N TYR A 234 14.67 10.39 13.49
CA TYR A 234 15.53 11.34 12.75
C TYR A 234 16.29 12.33 13.66
N ARG A 235 16.78 11.85 14.81
CA ARG A 235 17.55 12.65 15.77
C ARG A 235 19.06 12.62 15.53
#